data_AF-E3DAL2-F1
#
_entry.id   AF-E3DAL2-F1
#
_cell.length_a   1.000
_cell.length_b   1.000
_cell.length_c   1.000
_cell.angle_alpha   90.00
_cell.angle_beta   90.00
_cell.angle_gamma   90.00
#
_symmetry.space_group_name_H-M   'P 1'
#
loop_
_entity.id
_entity.type
_entity.pdbx_description
1 polymer ?
#
loop_
_entity_poly.entity_id
_entity_poly.type
_entity_poly.pdbx_seq_one_letter_code
_entity_poly.pdbx_strand_id
1 'polypeptide(L)'
;MMQEMIQAGLPPKIGYVFVSLFQIIPQITQQTSTIVDAQRSRGLKTKGSLITRFKAFLPLISPIIMSSFMSSKERTIALEVRGFSCNNQKTFIKPFKPSKYNTLFLCACLIVIIASIIYALLHNLGYIAWQLFI
;
A
#
# COMPACT_ATOMS: atom_id res chain seq x y z
N MET A 1 7.08 -5.22 10.33
CA MET A 1 6.82 -4.34 9.15
C MET A 1 7.30 -2.89 9.35
N MET A 2 6.56 -1.96 9.98
CA MET A 2 7.03 -0.55 10.06
C MET A 2 8.40 -0.41 10.76
N GLN A 3 8.59 -1.11 11.87
CA GLN A 3 9.86 -1.10 12.62
C GLN A 3 11.03 -1.66 11.80
N GLU A 4 10.75 -2.64 10.93
CA GLU A 4 11.74 -3.29 10.06
C GLU A 4 12.16 -2.34 8.94
N MET A 5 11.21 -1.61 8.36
CA MET A 5 11.49 -0.57 7.36
C MET A 5 12.35 0.54 7.96
N ILE A 6 12.04 0.99 9.18
CA ILE A 6 12.83 2.03 9.86
C ILE A 6 14.25 1.53 10.16
N GLN A 7 14.39 0.29 10.62
CA GLN A 7 15.70 -0.33 10.86
C GLN A 7 16.49 -0.58 9.57
N ALA A 8 15.82 -0.76 8.43
CA ALA A 8 16.44 -0.79 7.11
C ALA A 8 16.83 0.61 6.58
N GLY A 9 16.59 1.68 7.34
CA GLY A 9 17.00 3.05 7.02
C GLY A 9 15.89 3.97 6.49
N LEU A 10 14.65 3.51 6.37
CA LEU A 10 13.55 4.38 5.93
C LEU A 10 13.12 5.36 7.03
N PRO A 11 12.79 6.62 6.66
CA PRO A 11 12.19 7.56 7.61
C PRO A 11 10.89 7.00 8.22
N PRO A 12 10.66 7.15 9.54
CA PRO A 12 9.46 6.65 10.22
C PRO A 12 8.15 7.13 9.61
N LYS A 13 8.13 8.36 9.07
CA LYS A 13 6.97 8.93 8.38
C LYS A 13 6.58 8.11 7.15
N ILE A 14 7.54 7.69 6.34
CA ILE A 14 7.30 6.88 5.14
C ILE A 14 6.83 5.48 5.52
N GLY A 15 7.52 4.85 6.47
CA GLY A 15 7.12 3.52 6.97
C GLY A 15 5.71 3.52 7.56
N TYR A 16 5.35 4.58 8.28
CA TYR A 16 3.99 4.78 8.76
C TYR A 16 2.98 4.90 7.63
N VAL A 17 3.21 5.79 6.66
CA VAL A 17 2.28 5.98 5.52
C VAL A 17 2.05 4.64 4.81
N PHE A 18 3.11 3.92 4.47
CA PHE A 18 3.02 2.63 3.79
C PHE A 18 2.20 1.59 4.57
N VAL A 19 2.53 1.38 5.85
CA VAL A 19 1.81 0.40 6.68
C VAL A 19 0.37 0.84 6.96
N SER A 20 0.14 2.15 7.09
CA SER A 20 -1.18 2.70 7.36
C SER A 20 -2.15 2.46 6.20
N LEU A 21 -1.68 2.44 4.95
CA LEU A 21 -2.52 2.20 3.77
C LEU A 21 -3.18 0.81 3.84
N PHE A 22 -2.42 -0.23 4.19
CA PHE A 22 -2.95 -1.59 4.33
C PHE A 22 -4.01 -1.70 5.42
N GLN A 23 -3.96 -0.84 6.43
CA GLN A 23 -4.98 -0.79 7.49
C GLN A 23 -6.18 0.09 7.10
N ILE A 24 -5.94 1.19 6.38
CA ILE A 24 -6.96 2.18 6.01
C ILE A 24 -7.90 1.61 4.94
N ILE A 25 -7.39 0.88 3.95
CA ILE A 25 -8.22 0.33 2.85
C ILE A 25 -9.38 -0.53 3.37
N PRO A 26 -9.17 -1.55 4.22
CA PRO A 26 -10.29 -2.34 4.75
C PRO A 26 -11.22 -1.50 5.64
N GLN A 27 -10.68 -0.55 6.41
CA GLN A 27 -11.47 0.35 7.26
C GLN A 27 -12.41 1.23 6.43
N ILE A 28 -11.90 1.90 5.39
CA ILE A 28 -12.69 2.74 4.48
C ILE A 28 -13.73 1.90 3.76
N THR A 29 -13.39 0.67 3.36
CA THR A 29 -14.35 -0.25 2.73
C THR A 29 -15.54 -0.53 3.64
N GLN A 30 -15.29 -0.82 4.93
CA GLN A 30 -16.34 -1.07 5.90
C GLN A 30 -17.18 0.18 6.18
N GLN A 31 -16.54 1.33 6.40
CA GLN A 31 -17.22 2.62 6.59
C GLN A 31 -18.09 2.99 5.37
N THR A 32 -17.55 2.79 4.17
CA THR A 32 -18.26 3.03 2.91
C THR A 32 -19.49 2.15 2.79
N SER A 33 -19.41 0.86 3.15
CA SER A 33 -20.58 -0.03 3.15
C SER A 33 -21.67 0.51 4.08
N THR A 34 -21.32 0.90 5.30
CA THR A 34 -22.27 1.46 6.27
C THR A 34 -22.91 2.75 5.75
N ILE A 35 -22.13 3.65 5.14
CA ILE A 35 -22.64 4.88 4.54
C ILE A 35 -23.59 4.58 3.37
N VAL A 36 -23.22 3.65 2.50
CA VAL A 36 -24.06 3.24 1.36
C VAL A 36 -25.38 2.66 1.86
N ASP A 37 -25.35 1.79 2.86
CA ASP A 37 -26.57 1.19 3.42
C ASP A 37 -27.45 2.23 4.12
N ALA A 38 -26.86 3.18 4.86
CA ALA A 38 -27.59 4.29 5.46
C ALA A 38 -28.28 5.18 4.40
N GLN A 39 -27.59 5.48 3.28
CA GLN A 39 -28.19 6.26 2.20
C GLN A 39 -29.27 5.46 1.45
N ARG A 40 -29.12 4.14 1.30
CA ARG A 40 -30.18 3.26 0.78
C ARG A 40 -31.43 3.31 1.65
N SER A 41 -31.29 3.29 2.98
CA SER A 41 -32.41 3.46 3.91
C SER A 41 -33.09 4.83 3.77
N ARG A 42 -32.35 5.86 3.34
CA ARG A 42 -32.89 7.20 3.01
C ARG A 42 -33.49 7.28 1.60
N GLY A 43 -33.65 6.15 0.91
CA GLY A 43 -34.27 6.07 -0.42
C GLY A 43 -33.30 6.21 -1.60
N LEU A 44 -31.99 6.23 -1.37
CA LEU A 44 -31.01 6.30 -2.45
C LEU A 44 -31.00 4.98 -3.25
N LYS A 45 -31.43 5.06 -4.52
CA LYS A 45 -31.40 3.92 -5.44
C LYS A 45 -29.99 3.73 -5.99
N THR A 46 -29.29 2.70 -5.52
CA THR A 46 -27.94 2.35 -6.02
C THR A 46 -27.95 1.28 -7.13
N LYS A 47 -29.12 0.76 -7.49
CA LYS A 47 -29.32 -0.27 -8.52
C LYS A 47 -30.16 0.31 -9.67
N GLY A 48 -29.87 -0.06 -10.92
CA GLY A 48 -30.55 0.44 -12.12
C GLY A 48 -29.60 0.79 -13.26
N SER A 49 -30.03 1.65 -14.18
CA SER A 49 -29.22 2.14 -15.30
C SER A 49 -27.95 2.87 -14.86
N LEU A 50 -26.95 2.98 -15.75
CA LEU A 50 -25.70 3.71 -15.46
C LEU A 50 -25.97 5.15 -14.97
N ILE A 51 -26.97 5.82 -15.52
CA ILE A 51 -27.36 7.19 -15.15
C ILE A 51 -27.82 7.25 -13.69
N THR A 52 -28.61 6.27 -13.23
CA THR A 52 -29.07 6.18 -11.84
C THR A 52 -27.90 5.95 -10.89
N ARG A 53 -26.94 5.09 -11.27
CA ARG A 53 -25.73 4.85 -10.47
C ARG A 53 -24.84 6.08 -10.39
N PHE A 54 -24.71 6.84 -11.49
CA PHE A 54 -23.93 8.07 -11.53
C PHE A 54 -24.58 9.18 -10.67
N LYS A 55 -25.91 9.33 -10.73
CA LYS A 55 -26.63 10.26 -9.83
C LYS A 55 -26.48 9.87 -8.36
N ALA A 56 -26.42 8.58 -8.05
CA ALA A 56 -26.20 8.09 -6.70
C ALA A 56 -24.76 8.32 -6.18
N PHE A 57 -23.79 8.55 -7.06
CA PHE A 57 -22.41 8.81 -6.68
C PHE A 57 -22.24 10.15 -5.94
N LEU A 58 -22.89 11.21 -6.43
CA LEU A 58 -22.82 12.56 -5.84
C LEU A 58 -23.20 12.61 -4.34
N PRO A 59 -24.35 12.06 -3.89
CA PRO A 59 -24.71 12.07 -2.47
C PRO A 59 -23.87 11.11 -1.62
N LEU A 60 -23.19 10.12 -2.21
CA LEU A 60 -22.33 9.18 -1.49
C LEU A 60 -20.91 9.72 -1.29
N ILE A 61 -20.37 10.48 -2.25
CA ILE A 61 -18.98 10.93 -2.19
C ILE A 61 -18.75 11.89 -1.02
N SER A 62 -19.70 12.80 -0.77
CA SER A 62 -19.63 13.80 0.30
C SER A 62 -19.46 13.16 1.70
N PRO A 63 -20.33 12.23 2.14
CA PRO A 63 -20.17 11.59 3.44
C PRO A 63 -18.92 10.71 3.54
N ILE A 64 -18.51 10.03 2.46
CA ILE A 64 -17.29 9.19 2.47
C ILE A 64 -16.03 10.05 2.66
N ILE A 65 -15.94 11.17 1.93
CA ILE A 65 -14.83 12.11 2.05
C ILE A 65 -14.80 12.73 3.45
N MET A 66 -15.96 13.18 3.95
CA MET A 66 -16.05 13.78 5.28
C MET A 66 -15.64 12.78 6.38
N SER A 67 -16.12 11.54 6.31
CA SER A 67 -15.73 10.46 7.22
C SER A 67 -14.22 10.20 7.18
N SER A 68 -13.64 10.20 5.99
CA SER A 68 -12.21 9.98 5.79
C SER A 68 -11.36 11.12 6.37
N PHE A 69 -11.79 12.37 6.19
CA PHE A 69 -11.12 13.52 6.79
C PHE A 69 -11.19 13.52 8.32
N MET A 70 -12.35 13.20 8.90
CA MET A 70 -12.49 13.08 10.37
C MET A 70 -11.59 11.98 10.91
N SER A 71 -11.61 10.79 10.28
CA SER A 71 -10.76 9.65 10.68
C SER A 71 -9.27 10.00 10.58
N SER A 72 -8.86 10.74 9.54
CA SER A 72 -7.47 11.20 9.36
C SER A 72 -7.07 12.22 10.43
N LYS A 73 -7.96 13.16 10.76
CA LYS A 73 -7.74 14.16 11.81
C LYS A 73 -7.57 13.49 13.17
N GLU A 74 -8.47 12.60 13.55
CA GLU A 74 -8.40 11.84 14.82
C GLU A 74 -7.07 11.06 14.92
N ARG A 75 -6.69 10.40 13.83
CA ARG A 75 -5.43 9.65 13.76
C ARG A 75 -4.20 10.55 13.87
N THR A 76 -4.23 11.72 13.24
CA THR A 76 -3.13 12.70 13.32
C THR A 76 -2.97 13.22 14.75
N ILE A 77 -4.06 13.59 15.40
CA ILE A 77 -4.04 14.02 16.81
C ILE A 77 -3.50 12.91 17.71
N ALA A 78 -3.95 11.67 17.48
CA ALA A 78 -3.45 10.52 18.25
C ALA A 78 -1.94 10.28 18.06
N LEU A 79 -1.41 10.50 16.85
CA LEU A 79 0.03 10.42 16.58
C LEU A 79 0.81 11.54 17.27
N GLU A 80 0.27 12.77 17.25
CA GLU A 80 0.87 13.93 17.89
C GLU A 80 0.95 13.75 19.41
N VAL A 81 -0.15 13.34 20.05
CA VAL A 81 -0.21 13.03 21.49
C VAL A 81 0.77 11.93 21.87
N ARG A 82 1.01 10.95 20.98
CA ARG A 82 2.00 9.88 21.18
C ARG A 82 3.45 10.31 20.87
N GLY A 83 3.70 11.58 20.56
CA GLY A 83 5.03 12.08 20.23
C GLY A 83 5.62 11.48 18.96
N PHE A 84 4.79 11.08 17.99
CA PHE A 84 5.26 10.52 16.73
C PHE A 84 6.22 11.48 16.01
N SER A 85 5.91 12.78 16.03
CA SER A 85 6.70 13.86 15.42
C SER A 85 7.95 14.28 16.22
N CYS A 86 8.16 13.78 17.44
CA CYS A 86 9.34 14.14 18.24
C CYS A 86 10.64 13.65 17.58
N ASN A 87 11.66 14.51 17.56
CA ASN A 87 12.96 14.26 16.91
C ASN A 87 13.91 13.33 17.69
N ASN A 88 13.46 12.80 18.83
CA ASN A 88 14.26 11.92 19.67
C ASN A 88 14.43 10.54 19.01
N GLN A 89 15.51 9.84 19.38
CA GLN A 89 15.74 8.46 18.95
C GLN A 89 14.54 7.59 19.34
N LYS A 90 13.96 6.90 18.34
CA LYS A 90 12.80 6.03 18.56
C LYS A 90 13.27 4.69 19.13
N THR A 91 12.71 4.29 20.27
CA THR A 91 12.95 2.97 20.87
C THR A 91 11.89 1.97 20.39
N PHE A 92 12.33 0.76 20.01
CA PHE A 92 11.44 -0.31 19.55
C PHE A 92 11.29 -1.38 20.63
N ILE A 93 10.05 -1.74 20.95
CA ILE A 93 9.73 -2.79 21.94
C ILE A 93 10.21 -4.18 21.45
N LYS A 94 10.19 -4.41 20.14
CA LYS A 94 10.66 -5.66 19.53
C LYS A 94 11.87 -5.36 18.62
N PRO A 95 13.07 -5.86 18.95
CA PRO A 95 14.22 -5.71 18.06
C PRO A 95 14.02 -6.55 16.78
N PHE A 96 14.44 -6.04 15.63
CA PHE A 96 14.46 -6.82 14.41
C PHE A 96 15.52 -7.92 14.52
N LYS A 97 15.12 -9.17 14.31
CA LYS A 97 16.06 -10.29 14.17
C LYS A 97 15.97 -10.76 12.73
N PRO A 98 16.98 -10.52 11.87
CA PRO A 98 16.97 -11.05 10.53
C PRO A 98 16.91 -12.57 10.59
N SER A 99 15.94 -13.16 9.91
CA SER A 99 15.86 -14.61 9.79
C SER A 99 17.06 -15.12 8.98
N LYS A 100 17.72 -16.18 9.44
CA LYS A 100 18.85 -16.80 8.71
C LYS A 100 18.45 -17.26 7.31
N TYR A 101 17.18 -17.60 7.12
CA TYR A 101 16.61 -17.99 5.83
C TYR A 101 16.47 -16.82 4.85
N ASN A 102 16.45 -15.57 5.33
CA ASN A 102 16.31 -14.39 4.48
C ASN A 102 17.51 -14.24 3.53
N THR A 103 18.73 -14.43 4.05
CA THR A 103 19.96 -14.34 3.24
C THR A 103 20.01 -15.44 2.19
N LEU A 104 19.63 -16.67 2.56
CA LEU A 104 19.60 -17.80 1.62
C LEU A 104 18.60 -17.55 0.47
N PHE A 105 17.39 -17.07 0.80
CA PHE A 105 16.36 -16.76 -0.17
C PHE A 105 16.77 -15.61 -1.11
N LEU A 106 17.36 -14.55 -0.56
CA LEU A 106 17.86 -13.42 -1.34
C LEU A 106 18.95 -13.85 -2.34
N CYS A 107 19.92 -14.67 -1.91
CA CYS A 107 20.94 -15.21 -2.78
C CYS A 107 20.35 -16.08 -3.89
N ALA A 108 19.37 -16.94 -3.57
CA ALA A 108 18.70 -17.77 -4.57
C ALA A 108 17.96 -16.92 -5.63
N CYS A 109 17.22 -15.89 -5.22
CA CYS A 109 16.56 -14.96 -6.14
C CYS A 109 17.56 -14.23 -7.05
N LEU A 110 18.69 -13.76 -6.50
CA LEU A 110 19.72 -13.08 -7.29
C LEU A 110 20.33 -14.00 -8.36
N ILE A 111 20.61 -15.26 -8.02
CA ILE A 111 21.14 -16.25 -8.97
C ILE A 111 20.17 -16.45 -10.13
N VAL A 112 18.87 -16.59 -9.85
CA VAL A 112 17.84 -16.78 -10.89
C VAL A 112 17.75 -15.55 -11.81
N ILE A 113 17.79 -14.34 -11.24
CA ILE A 113 17.76 -13.09 -12.03
C ILE A 113 19.00 -13.00 -12.93
N ILE A 114 20.19 -13.27 -12.41
CA ILE A 114 21.43 -13.23 -13.18
C ILE A 114 21.41 -14.28 -14.30
N ALA A 115 20.97 -15.50 -14.01
CA ALA A 115 20.85 -16.55 -15.02
C ALA A 115 19.86 -16.17 -16.14
N SER A 116 18.74 -15.54 -15.78
CA SER A 116 17.75 -15.04 -16.75
C SER A 116 18.33 -13.93 -17.65
N ILE A 117 19.10 -13.00 -17.09
CA ILE A 117 19.76 -11.92 -17.85
C ILE A 117 20.81 -12.51 -18.81
N ILE A 118 21.61 -13.47 -18.34
CA ILE A 118 22.63 -14.14 -19.18
C ILE A 118 21.96 -14.88 -20.33
N TYR A 119 20.90 -15.64 -20.06
CA TYR A 119 20.13 -16.34 -21.10
C TYR A 119 19.57 -15.35 -22.14
N ALA A 120 18.99 -14.23 -21.68
CA ALA A 120 18.46 -13.20 -22.56
C ALA A 120 19.54 -12.54 -23.44
N LEU A 121 20.73 -12.28 -22.88
CA LEU A 121 21.87 -11.72 -23.62
C LEU A 121 22.41 -12.68 -24.67
N LEU A 122 22.60 -13.95 -24.31
CA LEU A 122 23.09 -14.99 -25.25
C LEU A 122 22.11 -15.19 -26.41
N HIS A 123 20.81 -15.21 -26.13
CA HIS A 123 19.79 -15.31 -27.16
C HIS A 123 19.80 -14.07 -28.07
N ASN A 124 19.91 -12.86 -27.53
CA ASN A 124 19.91 -11.63 -28.33
C ASN A 124 21.17 -11.51 -29.22
N LEU A 125 22.36 -11.88 -28.71
CA LEU A 125 23.58 -11.95 -29.53
C LEU A 125 23.46 -13.01 -30.64
N GLY A 126 22.83 -14.15 -30.35
CA GLY A 126 22.57 -15.20 -31.35
C GLY A 126 21.65 -14.73 -32.49
N TYR A 127 20.62 -13.95 -32.19
CA TYR A 127 19.72 -13.37 -33.21
C TYR A 127 20.43 -12.32 -34.07
N ILE A 128 21.24 -11.45 -33.46
CA ILE A 128 22.01 -10.42 -34.17
C ILE A 128 23.07 -11.05 -35.08
N ALA A 129 23.76 -12.11 -34.63
CA ALA A 129 24.72 -12.85 -35.45
C ALA A 129 24.07 -13.55 -36.65
N TRP A 130 22.85 -14.06 -36.49
CA TRP A 130 22.10 -14.70 -37.58
C TRP A 130 21.57 -13.68 -38.61
N GLN A 131 21.20 -12.47 -38.18
CA GLN A 131 20.82 -11.36 -39.07
C GLN A 131 21.99 -10.74 -39.85
N LEU A 132 23.21 -10.77 -39.30
CA LEU A 132 24.42 -10.27 -39.99
C LEU A 132 24.96 -11.24 -41.06
N PHE A 133 24.52 -12.49 -41.06
CA PHE A 133 24.97 -13.53 -42.00
C PHE A 133 23.96 -13.80 -43.15
N ILE A 134 22.81 -13.11 -43.16
CA ILE A 134 21.83 -13.11 -44.26
C ILE A 134 21.98 -11.84 -45.10
#